data_AF-A0A831L8X0-F1
#
_entry.id   AF-A0A831L8X0-F1
#
_cell.length_a   1.000
_cell.length_b   1.000
_cell.length_c   1.000
_cell.angle_alpha   90.00
_cell.angle_beta   90.00
_cell.angle_gamma   90.00
#
_symmetry.space_group_name_H-M   'P 1'
#
loop_
_entity.id
_entity.type
_entity.pdbx_description
1 polymer ?
#
loop_
_entity_poly.entity_id
_entity_poly.type
_entity_poly.pdbx_seq_one_letter_code
_entity_poly.pdbx_strand_id
1 'polypeptide(L)'
;MDPGGFSQQDRTVTNDPRLETLLNAVRDSRRLVAFTGAGISTLSGIRDFRGRNGLYRDFDADRLFDLGHFLRDPDYYYHHARYFIYNLDELVQVVDEIAGVVVIIIRIAQ
;
A
#
# COMPACT_ATOMS: atom_id res chain seq x y z
N MET A 1 -26.95 15.38 19.76
CA MET A 1 -25.69 14.85 19.22
C MET A 1 -25.80 13.34 19.30
N ASP A 2 -26.22 12.73 18.21
CA ASP A 2 -26.33 11.28 18.06
C ASP A 2 -24.90 10.74 17.80
N PRO A 3 -24.38 9.77 18.58
CA PRO A 3 -23.07 9.20 18.30
C PRO A 3 -23.23 8.33 17.05
N GLY A 4 -22.90 8.92 15.88
CA GLY A 4 -23.14 8.36 14.55
C GLY A 4 -23.01 6.84 14.51
N GLY A 5 -24.17 6.18 14.43
CA GLY A 5 -24.26 4.73 14.34
C GLY A 5 -23.63 4.22 13.06
N PHE A 6 -22.90 3.10 13.17
CA PHE A 6 -22.46 2.29 12.04
C PHE A 6 -23.63 2.04 11.09
N SER A 7 -23.49 2.50 9.85
CA SER A 7 -24.55 2.41 8.85
C SER A 7 -24.83 0.95 8.47
N GLN A 8 -26.04 0.64 8.01
CA GLN A 8 -26.45 -0.73 7.66
C GLN A 8 -25.62 -1.39 6.53
N GLN A 9 -24.75 -0.66 5.85
CA GLN A 9 -23.80 -1.20 4.87
C GLN A 9 -22.61 -1.95 5.51
N ASP A 10 -22.32 -1.74 6.81
CA ASP A 10 -21.23 -2.44 7.53
C ASP A 10 -21.59 -3.89 7.93
N ARG A 11 -22.89 -4.24 7.98
CA ARG A 11 -23.33 -5.56 8.47
C ARG A 11 -23.14 -6.69 7.45
N THR A 12 -22.83 -6.40 6.19
CA THR A 12 -22.62 -7.43 5.16
C THR A 12 -21.22 -8.03 5.21
N VAL A 13 -20.23 -7.32 5.76
CA VAL A 13 -18.87 -7.83 5.95
C VAL A 13 -18.82 -8.90 7.04
N THR A 14 -19.71 -8.81 8.03
CA THR A 14 -19.68 -9.62 9.27
C THR A 14 -20.05 -11.10 9.07
N ASN A 15 -20.60 -11.50 7.91
CA ASN A 15 -21.03 -12.88 7.64
C ASN A 15 -20.24 -13.57 6.50
N ASP A 16 -19.11 -13.01 6.05
CA ASP A 16 -18.26 -13.71 5.08
C ASP A 16 -17.53 -14.87 5.78
N PRO A 17 -17.80 -16.14 5.41
CA PRO A 17 -17.12 -17.29 6.03
C PRO A 17 -15.60 -17.25 5.81
N ARG A 18 -15.11 -16.54 4.80
CA ARG A 18 -13.67 -16.34 4.57
C ARG A 18 -13.06 -15.39 5.59
N LEU A 19 -13.80 -14.35 6.00
CA LEU A 19 -13.35 -13.42 7.03
C LEU A 19 -13.25 -14.14 8.38
N GLU A 20 -14.27 -14.92 8.75
CA GLU A 20 -14.25 -15.72 9.97
C GLU A 20 -13.09 -16.73 9.98
N THR A 21 -12.85 -17.40 8.84
CA THR A 21 -11.71 -18.31 8.68
C THR A 21 -10.37 -17.59 8.87
N LEU A 22 -10.21 -16.41 8.28
CA LEU A 22 -9.00 -15.58 8.42
C LEU A 22 -8.80 -15.12 9.87
N LEU A 23 -9.85 -14.63 10.52
CA LEU A 23 -9.79 -14.17 11.91
C LEU A 23 -9.38 -15.28 12.86
N ASN A 24 -9.92 -16.49 12.67
CA ASN A 24 -9.52 -17.65 13.48
C ASN A 24 -8.07 -18.04 13.22
N ALA A 25 -7.62 -18.07 11.96
CA ALA A 25 -6.23 -18.34 11.63
C ALA A 25 -5.26 -17.30 12.24
N VAL A 26 -5.65 -16.02 12.28
CA VAL A 26 -4.87 -14.95 12.94
C VAL A 26 -4.82 -15.17 14.45
N ARG A 27 -5.96 -15.42 15.10
CA ARG A 27 -6.07 -15.62 16.56
C ARG A 27 -5.29 -16.83 17.06
N ASP A 28 -5.33 -17.93 16.31
CA ASP A 28 -4.68 -19.19 16.71
C ASP A 28 -3.18 -19.22 16.38
N SER A 29 -2.69 -18.24 15.61
CA SER A 29 -1.30 -18.17 15.22
C SER A 29 -0.39 -17.82 16.40
N ARG A 30 0.65 -18.63 16.62
CA ARG A 30 1.72 -18.31 17.58
C ARG A 30 2.77 -17.36 17.00
N ARG A 31 2.83 -17.28 15.66
CA ARG A 31 3.72 -16.41 14.88
C ARG A 31 3.02 -16.07 13.57
N LEU A 32 2.81 -14.77 13.32
CA LEU A 32 2.12 -14.27 12.14
C LEU A 32 3.07 -13.38 11.34
N VAL A 33 3.13 -13.63 10.03
CA VAL A 33 3.88 -12.82 9.07
C VAL A 33 2.92 -12.40 7.97
N ALA A 34 2.87 -11.10 7.69
CA ALA A 34 2.13 -10.56 6.56
C ALA A 34 3.10 -10.14 5.46
N PHE A 35 2.92 -10.68 4.25
CA PHE A 35 3.59 -10.16 3.06
C PHE A 35 2.73 -9.07 2.46
N THR A 36 3.25 -7.85 2.40
CA THR A 36 2.54 -6.68 1.88
C THR A 36 3.20 -6.18 0.60
N GLY A 37 2.39 -5.53 -0.24
CA GLY A 37 2.87 -4.75 -1.38
C GLY A 37 2.34 -3.33 -1.31
N ALA A 38 2.69 -2.50 -2.28
CA ALA A 38 2.28 -1.07 -2.34
C ALA A 38 0.75 -0.86 -2.22
N GLY A 39 -0.05 -1.86 -2.59
CA GLY A 39 -1.51 -1.84 -2.47
C GLY A 39 -2.03 -1.47 -1.07
N ILE A 40 -1.34 -1.88 0.00
CA ILE A 40 -1.77 -1.57 1.39
C ILE A 40 -1.76 -0.06 1.67
N SER A 41 -0.93 0.71 0.97
CA SER A 41 -0.78 2.15 1.13
C SER A 41 -1.68 2.97 0.20
N THR A 42 -2.41 2.33 -0.72
CA THR A 42 -3.31 3.04 -1.67
C THR A 42 -4.45 3.78 -0.98
N LEU A 43 -4.95 3.23 0.13
CA LEU A 43 -5.99 3.88 0.95
C LEU A 43 -5.45 5.11 1.71
N SER A 44 -4.14 5.21 1.88
CA SER A 44 -3.44 6.36 2.46
C SER A 44 -3.04 7.42 1.41
N GLY A 45 -3.52 7.28 0.16
CA GLY A 45 -3.23 8.21 -0.92
C GLY A 45 -1.91 7.97 -1.66
N ILE A 46 -1.08 7.01 -1.22
CA ILE A 46 0.14 6.62 -1.93
C ILE A 46 -0.26 5.73 -3.11
N ARG A 47 -0.05 6.20 -4.35
CA ARG A 47 -0.31 5.40 -5.55
C ARG A 47 0.55 4.13 -5.53
N ASP A 48 -0.03 3.00 -5.93
CA ASP A 48 0.74 1.79 -6.22
C ASP A 48 1.39 1.88 -7.61
N PHE A 49 2.18 0.88 -7.97
CA PHE A 49 2.83 0.85 -9.28
C PHE A 49 1.89 0.40 -10.39
N ARG A 50 1.10 -0.66 -10.17
CA ARG A 50 0.42 -1.41 -11.24
C ARG A 50 -1.10 -1.48 -11.11
N GLY A 51 -1.68 -0.91 -10.05
CA GLY A 51 -3.12 -0.93 -9.83
C GLY A 51 -3.86 -0.08 -10.83
N ARG A 52 -5.18 0.00 -10.65
CA ARG A 52 -6.09 0.75 -11.52
C ARG A 52 -5.66 2.21 -11.73
N ASN A 53 -5.14 2.83 -10.66
CA ASN A 53 -4.63 4.21 -10.65
C ASN A 53 -3.10 4.23 -10.45
N GLY A 54 -2.41 3.14 -10.79
CA GLY A 54 -0.98 2.98 -10.53
C GLY A 54 -0.10 3.75 -11.52
N LEU A 55 1.16 3.96 -11.12
CA LEU A 55 2.14 4.76 -11.88
C LEU A 55 2.39 4.26 -13.30
N TYR A 56 2.36 2.96 -13.54
CA TYR A 56 2.62 2.39 -14.88
C TYR A 56 1.56 2.74 -15.92
N ARG A 57 0.47 3.42 -15.54
CA ARG A 57 -0.51 3.95 -16.48
C ARG A 57 -0.15 5.34 -17.01
N ASP A 58 0.82 6.01 -16.39
CA ASP A 58 1.39 7.25 -16.88
C ASP A 58 2.27 6.91 -18.10
N PHE A 59 2.11 7.62 -19.22
CA PHE A 59 2.74 7.28 -20.52
C PHE A 59 4.27 7.18 -20.47
N ASP A 60 4.89 7.84 -19.50
CA ASP A 60 6.33 7.91 -19.32
C ASP A 60 6.89 6.89 -18.31
N ALA A 61 6.05 6.10 -17.65
CA ALA A 61 6.47 5.19 -16.59
C ALA A 61 7.43 4.09 -17.10
N ASP A 62 7.24 3.62 -18.33
CA ASP A 62 8.14 2.63 -18.94
C ASP A 62 9.56 3.20 -19.12
N ARG A 63 9.67 4.48 -19.47
CA ARG A 63 10.96 5.17 -19.57
C ARG A 63 11.55 5.49 -18.20
N LEU A 64 10.69 5.85 -17.24
CA LEU A 64 11.08 6.18 -15.88
C LEU A 64 11.66 4.96 -15.15
N PHE A 65 11.09 3.77 -15.33
CA PHE A 65 11.51 2.54 -14.65
C PHE A 65 12.40 1.62 -15.49
N ASP A 66 12.88 2.07 -16.66
CA ASP A 66 13.85 1.35 -17.46
C ASP A 66 15.28 1.57 -16.95
N LEU A 67 15.94 0.48 -16.55
CA LEU A 67 17.32 0.52 -16.06
C LEU A 67 18.28 1.03 -17.14
N GLY A 68 18.08 0.64 -18.40
CA GLY A 68 18.93 1.07 -19.50
C GLY A 68 18.85 2.59 -19.71
N HIS A 69 17.66 3.16 -19.58
CA HIS A 69 17.42 4.59 -19.69
C HIS A 69 18.05 5.32 -18.52
N PHE A 70 17.86 4.84 -17.29
CA PHE A 70 18.48 5.41 -16.10
C PHE A 70 20.01 5.47 -16.20
N LEU A 71 20.65 4.41 -16.68
CA LEU A 71 22.12 4.37 -16.82
C LEU A 71 22.65 5.32 -17.92
N ARG A 72 21.82 5.69 -18.90
CA ARG A 72 22.19 6.63 -19.97
C ARG A 72 21.88 8.08 -19.62
N ASP A 73 20.77 8.31 -18.93
CA ASP A 73 20.22 9.62 -18.59
C ASP A 73 19.53 9.55 -17.21
N PRO A 74 20.29 9.62 -16.11
CA PRO A 74 19.72 9.57 -14.76
C PRO A 74 18.91 10.82 -14.43
N ASP A 75 19.15 11.96 -15.10
CA ASP A 75 18.44 13.21 -14.86
C ASP A 75 16.95 13.07 -15.17
N TYR A 76 16.61 12.32 -16.24
CA TYR A 76 15.22 12.00 -16.55
C TYR A 76 14.51 11.32 -15.37
N TYR A 77 15.17 10.35 -14.71
CA TYR A 77 14.60 9.69 -13.54
C TYR A 77 14.42 10.67 -12.39
N TYR A 78 15.46 11.37 -11.95
CA TYR A 78 15.39 12.22 -10.76
C TYR A 78 14.40 13.39 -10.94
N HIS A 79 14.29 13.95 -12.14
CA HIS A 79 13.34 15.01 -12.44
C HIS A 79 11.88 14.54 -12.30
N HIS A 80 11.54 13.37 -12.87
CA HIS A 80 10.16 12.89 -12.90
C HIS A 80 9.78 12.11 -11.64
N ALA A 81 10.71 11.37 -11.05
CA ALA A 81 10.52 10.65 -9.79
C ALA A 81 10.22 11.61 -8.63
N ARG A 82 10.67 12.87 -8.69
CA ARG A 82 10.43 13.86 -7.64
C ARG A 82 8.97 14.04 -7.30
N TYR A 83 8.10 14.13 -8.30
CA TYR A 83 6.68 14.38 -8.11
C TYR A 83 5.93 13.21 -7.45
N PHE A 84 6.54 12.03 -7.38
CA PHE A 84 5.91 10.82 -6.81
C PHE A 84 6.67 10.26 -5.59
N ILE A 85 8.00 10.19 -5.64
CA ILE A 85 8.84 9.57 -4.60
C ILE A 85 9.24 10.57 -3.51
N TYR A 86 9.54 11.82 -3.86
CA TYR A 86 10.14 12.78 -2.92
C TYR A 86 9.11 13.69 -2.21
N ASN A 87 7.82 13.51 -2.49
CA ASN A 87 6.71 14.17 -1.78
C ASN A 87 5.97 13.22 -0.82
N LEU A 88 6.52 12.02 -0.55
CA LEU A 88 5.86 11.02 0.29
C LEU A 88 5.74 11.46 1.76
N ASP A 89 6.57 12.40 2.22
CA ASP A 89 6.54 12.94 3.59
C ASP A 89 5.25 13.74 3.87
N GLU A 90 4.52 14.15 2.83
CA GLU A 90 3.24 14.83 2.93
C GLU A 90 2.06 13.86 3.13
N LEU A 91 2.29 12.55 3.04
CA LEU A 91 1.25 11.52 3.12
C LEU A 91 1.29 10.78 4.46
N VAL A 92 0.15 10.77 5.16
CA VAL A 92 0.00 10.07 6.45
C VAL A 92 -0.15 8.57 6.19
N GLN A 93 0.82 7.76 6.64
CA GLN A 93 0.67 6.30 6.61
C GLN A 93 -0.38 5.86 7.64
N VAL A 94 -1.40 5.13 7.18
CA VAL A 94 -2.40 4.50 8.04
C VAL A 94 -1.96 3.06 8.30
N VAL A 95 -0.91 2.87 9.09
CA VAL A 95 -0.59 1.56 9.64
C VAL A 95 -0.42 1.74 11.14
N ASP A 96 -1.54 1.70 11.85
CA ASP A 96 -1.50 1.57 13.31
C ASP A 96 -0.95 0.19 13.68
N GLU A 97 -0.12 0.18 14.72
CA GLU A 97 0.57 -0.99 15.23
C GLU A 97 -0.44 -2.05 15.70
N ILE A 98 -0.70 -3.06 14.87
CA ILE A 98 -1.45 -4.24 15.32
C ILE A 98 -0.50 -5.08 16.17
N ALA A 99 -0.62 -4.92 17.49
CA ALA A 99 0.17 -5.61 18.51
C ALA A 99 0.36 -7.10 18.16
N GLY A 100 1.59 -7.49 17.84
CA GLY A 100 1.98 -8.88 17.59
C GLY A 100 2.14 -9.31 16.12
N VAL A 101 1.84 -8.43 15.15
CA VAL A 101 2.13 -8.71 13.72
C VAL A 101 3.49 -8.15 13.36
N VAL A 102 4.45 -9.03 13.04
CA VAL A 102 5.70 -8.59 12.41
C VAL A 102 5.38 -8.26 10.96
N VAL A 103 5.11 -6.98 10.68
CA VAL A 103 4.99 -6.48 9.32
C VAL A 103 6.39 -6.36 8.75
N ILE A 104 6.79 -7.30 7.88
CA ILE A 104 8.01 -7.15 7.09
C ILE A 104 7.68 -6.17 5.96
N ILE A 105 7.81 -4.87 6.26
CA ILE A 105 7.90 -3.86 5.21
C ILE A 105 9.26 -4.11 4.56
N ILE A 106 9.27 -4.67 3.35
CA ILE A 106 10.45 -4.63 2.49
C ILE A 106 10.65 -3.15 2.14
N ARG A 107 11.41 -2.43 2.96
CA ARG A 107 11.99 -1.17 2.55
C ARG A 107 12.92 -1.51 1.40
N ILE A 108 12.52 -1.16 0.18
CA ILE A 108 13.47 -0.99 -0.91
C ILE A 108 14.32 0.21 -0.47
N ALA A 109 15.50 -0.09 0.07
CA ALA A 109 16.47 0.92 0.50
C ALA A 109 16.86 1.77 -0.71
N GLN A 110 16.99 3.08 -0.47
CA GLN A 110 17.54 4.03 -1.42
C GLN A 110 19.02 3.77 -1.66
#